data_AF-A0A2G6N2R2-F1
#
_entry.id   AF-A0A2G6N2R2-F1
#
_cell.length_a   1.000
_cell.length_b   1.000
_cell.length_c   1.000
_cell.angle_alpha   90.00
_cell.angle_beta   90.00
_cell.angle_gamma   90.00
#
_symmetry.space_group_name_H-M   'P 1'
#
loop_
_entity.id
_entity.type
_entity.pdbx_description
1 polymer ?
#
loop_
_entity_poly.entity_id
_entity_poly.type
_entity_poly.pdbx_seq_one_letter_code
_entity_poly.pdbx_strand_id
1 'polypeptide(L)'
;MKEWISSPSLPSPERRTGIWGWCKINLFSSVGNTVLTLIGVLLLWWMIAPLVQWAVLQATWVGDARGVCDAFAKQGCTGACWVFIKV
;
A
#
# COMPACT_ATOMS: atom_id res chain seq x y z
N MET A 1 52.72 -30.97 10.44
CA MET A 1 51.91 -30.00 11.20
C MET A 1 51.54 -28.90 10.21
N LYS A 2 50.26 -28.66 9.92
CA LYS A 2 49.87 -27.61 8.95
C LYS A 2 49.80 -26.27 9.69
N GLU A 3 50.58 -25.30 9.22
CA GLU A 3 50.63 -23.95 9.77
C GLU A 3 49.32 -23.21 9.46
N TRP A 4 48.66 -22.67 10.49
CA TRP A 4 47.41 -21.92 10.35
C TRP A 4 47.74 -20.46 10.01
N ILE A 5 47.32 -20.00 8.83
CA ILE A 5 47.41 -18.58 8.43
C ILE A 5 46.07 -17.91 8.75
N SER A 6 46.10 -16.88 9.59
CA SER A 6 44.90 -16.09 9.92
C SER A 6 44.41 -15.31 8.71
N SER A 7 43.14 -15.47 8.35
CA SER A 7 42.52 -14.72 7.25
C SER A 7 42.29 -13.25 7.65
N PRO A 8 42.43 -12.30 6.71
CA PRO A 8 42.14 -10.90 6.99
C PRO A 8 40.65 -10.69 7.32
N SER A 9 40.36 -9.72 8.19
CA SER A 9 39.00 -9.36 8.57
C SER A 9 38.22 -8.75 7.39
N LEU A 10 37.06 -9.33 7.06
CA LEU A 10 36.12 -8.84 6.05
C LEU A 10 35.05 -7.94 6.70
N PRO A 11 34.47 -6.98 5.94
CA PRO A 11 33.34 -6.19 6.41
C PRO A 11 32.12 -7.09 6.68
N SER A 12 31.23 -6.62 7.56
CA SER A 12 29.99 -7.34 7.86
C SER A 12 29.16 -7.55 6.59
N PRO A 13 28.57 -8.74 6.39
CA PRO A 13 27.78 -9.03 5.20
C PRO A 13 26.57 -8.10 5.12
N GLU A 14 26.21 -7.69 3.90
CA GLU A 14 25.00 -6.89 3.67
C GLU A 14 23.77 -7.61 4.24
N ARG A 15 22.90 -6.86 4.91
CA ARG A 15 21.69 -7.38 5.54
C ARG A 15 20.68 -7.80 4.46
N ARG A 16 20.66 -9.10 4.11
CA ARG A 16 19.77 -9.67 3.08
C ARG A 16 18.42 -10.17 3.60
N THR A 17 18.23 -10.20 4.92
CA THR A 17 17.00 -10.69 5.58
C THR A 17 16.12 -9.55 6.09
N GLY A 18 14.84 -9.82 6.32
CA GLY A 18 13.85 -8.86 6.79
C GLY A 18 13.15 -8.08 5.67
N ILE A 19 12.18 -7.24 6.03
CA ILE A 19 11.31 -6.52 5.08
C ILE A 19 12.13 -5.67 4.11
N TRP A 20 13.10 -4.93 4.62
CA TRP A 20 13.94 -4.05 3.79
C TRP A 20 14.83 -4.82 2.81
N GLY A 21 15.47 -5.90 3.27
CA GLY A 21 16.28 -6.78 2.42
C GLY A 21 15.45 -7.45 1.33
N TRP A 22 14.23 -7.88 1.68
CA TRP A 22 13.28 -8.46 0.73
C TRP A 22 12.85 -7.44 -0.34
N CYS A 23 12.50 -6.21 0.04
CA CYS A 23 12.13 -5.16 -0.92
C CYS A 23 13.26 -4.84 -1.89
N LYS A 24 14.51 -4.71 -1.40
CA LYS A 24 15.69 -4.44 -2.25
C LYS A 24 15.92 -5.57 -3.28
N ILE A 25 15.70 -6.82 -2.89
CA ILE A 25 15.95 -8.00 -3.75
C ILE A 25 14.79 -8.28 -4.71
N ASN A 26 13.54 -7.95 -4.35
CA ASN A 26 12.37 -8.30 -5.17
C ASN A 26 11.84 -7.12 -5.99
N LEU A 27 11.71 -5.94 -5.39
CA LEU A 27 11.11 -4.75 -6.04
C LEU A 27 12.18 -3.89 -6.74
N PHE A 28 13.34 -3.73 -6.11
CA PHE A 28 14.39 -2.79 -6.56
C PHE A 28 15.67 -3.47 -7.03
N SER A 29 15.57 -4.71 -7.54
CA SER A 29 16.75 -5.51 -7.93
C SER A 29 17.46 -5.05 -9.20
N SER A 30 16.80 -4.23 -10.02
CA SER A 30 17.36 -3.65 -11.23
C SER A 30 16.75 -2.27 -11.50
N VAL A 31 17.36 -1.50 -12.42
CA VAL A 31 16.80 -0.21 -12.86
C VAL A 31 15.40 -0.39 -13.45
N GLY A 32 15.20 -1.43 -14.27
CA GLY A 32 13.89 -1.75 -14.85
C GLY A 32 12.84 -2.10 -13.79
N ASN A 33 13.18 -2.93 -12.80
CA ASN A 33 12.27 -3.29 -11.71
C ASN A 33 11.95 -2.09 -10.83
N THR A 34 12.92 -1.19 -10.60
CA THR A 34 12.69 0.07 -9.88
C THR A 34 11.67 0.94 -10.60
N VAL A 35 11.85 1.14 -11.91
CA VAL A 35 10.91 1.93 -12.73
C VAL A 35 9.51 1.30 -12.72
N LEU A 36 9.42 -0.02 -12.93
CA LEU A 36 8.14 -0.74 -12.90
C LEU A 36 7.45 -0.62 -11.54
N THR A 37 8.22 -0.75 -10.45
CA THR A 37 7.71 -0.60 -9.08
C THR A 37 7.16 0.81 -8.84
N LEU A 38 7.88 1.85 -9.27
CA LEU A 38 7.41 3.24 -9.15
C LEU A 38 6.14 3.48 -9.95
N ILE A 39 6.08 2.99 -11.19
CA ILE A 39 4.86 3.06 -12.01
C ILE A 39 3.70 2.35 -11.32
N GLY A 40 3.93 1.14 -10.80
CA GLY A 40 2.93 0.37 -10.06
C GLY A 40 2.39 1.14 -8.85
N VAL A 41 3.28 1.75 -8.06
CA VAL A 41 2.88 2.58 -6.90
C VAL A 41 2.09 3.81 -7.33
N LEU A 42 2.48 4.48 -8.42
CA LEU A 42 1.75 5.63 -8.95
C LEU A 42 0.34 5.25 -9.44
N LEU A 43 0.21 4.11 -10.13
CA LEU A 43 -1.08 3.58 -10.56
C LEU A 43 -1.97 3.22 -9.37
N LEU A 44 -1.40 2.52 -8.38
CA LEU A 44 -2.11 2.21 -7.14
C LEU A 44 -2.56 3.48 -6.44
N TRP A 45 -1.71 4.50 -6.34
CA TRP A 45 -2.10 5.79 -5.76
C TRP A 45 -3.26 6.42 -6.51
N TRP A 46 -3.21 6.42 -7.85
CA TRP A 46 -4.26 7.01 -8.68
C TRP A 46 -5.60 6.28 -8.56
N MET A 47 -5.58 4.96 -8.33
CA MET A 47 -6.80 4.17 -8.14
C MET A 47 -7.32 4.20 -6.70
N ILE A 48 -6.43 4.10 -5.72
CA ILE A 48 -6.79 3.99 -4.29
C ILE A 48 -7.30 5.33 -3.76
N ALA A 49 -6.69 6.46 -4.14
CA ALA A 49 -7.11 7.77 -3.66
C ALA A 49 -8.59 8.08 -3.94
N PRO A 50 -9.11 7.99 -5.18
CA PRO A 50 -10.53 8.20 -5.45
C PRO A 50 -11.41 7.11 -4.83
N LEU A 51 -10.92 5.87 -4.71
CA LEU A 51 -11.65 4.79 -4.06
C LEU A 51 -11.86 5.07 -2.56
N VAL A 52 -10.84 5.58 -1.86
CA VAL A 52 -10.94 6.00 -0.45
C VAL A 52 -11.83 7.23 -0.31
N GLN A 53 -11.71 8.20 -1.22
CA GLN A 53 -12.59 9.38 -1.26
C GLN A 53 -14.06 8.96 -1.36
N TRP A 54 -14.38 8.03 -2.26
CA TRP A 54 -15.73 7.53 -2.47
C TRP A 54 -16.21 6.62 -1.33
N ALA A 55 -15.38 5.67 -0.90
CA ALA A 55 -15.75 4.64 0.06
C ALA A 55 -15.81 5.14 1.49
N VAL A 56 -15.04 6.17 1.86
CA VAL A 56 -14.92 6.60 3.26
C VAL A 56 -15.31 8.06 3.44
N LEU A 57 -14.71 8.96 2.65
CA LEU A 57 -14.80 10.40 2.88
C LEU A 57 -16.14 10.99 2.41
N GLN A 58 -16.69 10.50 1.31
CA GLN A 58 -17.99 10.93 0.76
C GLN A 58 -19.12 9.93 1.07
N ALA A 59 -18.85 8.95 1.93
CA ALA A 59 -19.80 7.89 2.22
C ALA A 59 -20.85 8.30 3.26
N THR A 60 -22.06 7.76 3.11
CA THR A 60 -23.15 7.96 4.07
C THR A 60 -23.12 6.82 5.10
N TRP A 61 -22.78 7.16 6.34
CA TRP A 61 -22.63 6.20 7.44
C TRP A 61 -23.90 6.05 8.29
N VAL A 62 -24.69 7.11 8.42
CA VAL A 62 -25.84 7.16 9.34
C VAL A 62 -27.14 7.24 8.55
N GLY A 63 -28.10 6.37 8.90
CA GLY A 63 -29.44 6.37 8.35
C GLY A 63 -30.20 5.09 8.76
N ASP A 64 -31.50 5.06 8.47
CA ASP A 64 -32.33 3.87 8.72
C ASP A 64 -32.80 3.18 7.45
N ALA A 65 -32.64 3.81 6.29
CA ALA A 65 -33.08 3.28 5.01
C ALA A 65 -32.19 3.78 3.86
N ARG A 66 -32.22 3.04 2.73
CA ARG A 66 -31.47 3.38 1.51
C ARG A 66 -31.78 4.77 0.97
N GLY A 67 -33.02 5.26 1.15
CA GLY A 67 -33.44 6.59 0.69
C GLY A 67 -32.65 7.73 1.33
N VAL A 68 -32.02 7.49 2.50
CA VAL A 68 -31.13 8.47 3.14
C VAL A 68 -29.88 8.70 2.30
N CYS A 69 -29.31 7.65 1.71
CA CYS A 69 -28.16 7.77 0.80
C CYS A 69 -28.51 8.57 -0.45
N ASP A 70 -29.71 8.39 -1.02
CA ASP A 70 -30.17 9.17 -2.18
C ASP A 70 -30.37 10.66 -1.84
N ALA A 71 -30.79 10.96 -0.60
CA ALA A 71 -30.94 12.34 -0.11
C ALA A 71 -29.57 13.03 0.08
N PHE A 72 -28.60 12.35 0.69
CA PHE A 72 -27.23 12.87 0.84
C PHE A 72 -26.49 13.00 -0.50
N ALA A 73 -26.74 12.08 -1.45
CA ALA A 73 -26.22 12.19 -2.81
C ALA A 73 -26.66 13.50 -3.49
N LYS A 74 -27.90 13.95 -3.26
CA LYS A 74 -28.39 15.24 -3.77
C LYS A 74 -27.75 16.46 -3.09
N GLN A 75 -27.23 16.29 -1.88
CA GLN A 75 -26.54 17.34 -1.11
C GLN A 75 -25.03 17.41 -1.43
N GLY A 76 -24.53 16.53 -2.31
CA GLY A 76 -23.13 16.51 -2.77
C GLY A 76 -22.33 15.30 -2.28
N CYS A 77 -22.88 14.45 -1.43
CA CYS A 77 -22.22 13.24 -0.93
C CYS A 77 -22.58 12.01 -1.78
N THR A 78 -21.97 11.90 -2.96
CA THR A 78 -22.18 10.79 -3.92
C THR A 78 -21.25 9.59 -3.69
N GLY A 79 -20.91 9.30 -2.42
CA GLY A 79 -20.05 8.18 -2.04
C GLY A 79 -20.77 6.86 -1.80
N ALA A 80 -20.09 5.93 -1.12
CA ALA A 80 -20.65 4.64 -0.72
C ALA A 80 -21.77 4.77 0.33
N CYS A 81 -22.70 3.82 0.36
CA CYS A 81 -23.81 3.79 1.31
C CYS A 81 -23.55 2.70 2.36
N TRP A 82 -23.12 3.09 3.56
CA TRP A 82 -22.80 2.18 4.67
C TRP A 82 -23.91 2.07 5.72
N VAL A 83 -25.07 2.66 5.46
CA VAL A 83 -26.23 2.74 6.35
C VAL A 83 -26.72 1.38 6.89
N PHE A 84 -26.42 0.28 6.19
CA PHE A 84 -26.79 -1.07 6.60
C PHE A 84 -25.76 -1.78 7.49
N ILE A 85 -24.55 -1.24 7.61
CA ILE A 85 -23.51 -1.81 8.47
C ILE A 85 -23.68 -1.21 9.86
N LYS A 86 -24.38 -1.95 10.72
CA LYS A 86 -24.56 -1.63 12.13
C LYS A 86 -23.57 -2.47 12.94
N VAL A 87 -22.86 -1.82 13.87
CA VAL A 87 -22.10 -2.49 14.94
C VAL A 87 -23.05 -2.86 16.07
#